data_AF-A0A4R7UEJ6-F1
#
_entry.id   AF-A0A4R7UEJ6-F1
#
_cell.length_a   1.000
_cell.length_b   1.000
_cell.length_c   1.000
_cell.angle_alpha   90.00
_cell.angle_beta   90.00
_cell.angle_gamma   90.00
#
_symmetry.space_group_name_H-M   'P 1'
#
loop_
_entity.id
_entity.type
_entity.pdbx_description
1 polymer ?
#
loop_
_entity_poly.entity_id
_entity_poly.type
_entity_poly.pdbx_seq_one_letter_code
_entity_poly.pdbx_strand_id
1 'polypeptide(L)'
;MNKIQLGQVFTPDFIVDKMISLISHPNPLLVLEPSSGTGNFYFKLTSKFNNVVAIEIDASIAHENAIIDSYFNTKYHPDVNIGNPPYSVSTKS
;
A
#
# COMPACT_ATOMS: atom_id res chain seq x y z
N MET A 1 8.49 7.69 20.11
CA MET A 1 7.25 8.06 19.39
C MET A 1 6.32 6.86 19.42
N ASN A 2 5.07 7.01 19.88
CA ASN A 2 4.11 5.90 20.00
C ASN A 2 3.51 5.59 18.62
N LYS A 3 3.73 4.37 18.11
CA LYS A 3 3.26 3.83 16.81
C LYS A 3 1.75 3.96 16.55
N ILE A 4 0.97 4.27 17.58
CA ILE A 4 -0.50 4.41 17.54
C ILE A 4 -0.95 5.69 16.81
N GLN A 5 -0.07 6.68 16.62
CA GLN A 5 -0.48 8.02 16.16
C GLN A 5 -0.82 8.17 14.67
N LEU A 6 -0.56 7.16 13.82
CA LEU A 6 -0.90 7.22 12.38
C LEU A 6 -1.89 6.12 11.93
N GLY A 7 -2.49 5.36 12.85
CA GLY A 7 -3.53 4.38 12.50
C GLY A 7 -3.07 3.21 11.63
N GLN A 8 -1.76 2.97 11.58
CA GLN A 8 -1.16 1.87 10.83
C GLN A 8 -1.40 0.54 11.55
N VAL A 9 -2.05 -0.40 10.86
CA VAL A 9 -2.33 -1.74 11.36
C VAL A 9 -1.66 -2.74 10.42
N PHE A 10 -0.80 -3.60 10.95
CA PHE A 10 -0.17 -4.66 10.16
C PHE A 10 -1.24 -5.64 9.66
N THR A 11 -1.31 -5.84 8.35
CA THR A 11 -2.20 -6.82 7.72
C THR A 11 -1.54 -8.20 7.74
N PRO A 12 -2.11 -9.22 8.41
CA PRO A 12 -1.54 -10.57 8.41
C PRO A 12 -1.39 -11.15 7.00
N ASP A 13 -0.31 -11.90 6.76
CA ASP A 13 0.03 -12.43 5.42
C ASP A 13 -1.12 -13.19 4.74
N PHE A 14 -1.86 -14.02 5.47
CA PHE A 14 -2.97 -14.78 4.90
C PHE A 14 -4.13 -13.89 4.42
N ILE A 15 -4.31 -12.71 5.03
CA ILE A 15 -5.27 -11.71 4.59
C ILE A 15 -4.74 -11.02 3.33
N VAL A 16 -3.46 -10.67 3.29
CA VAL A 16 -2.82 -10.10 2.10
C VAL A 16 -2.96 -11.04 0.91
N ASP A 17 -2.66 -12.33 1.09
CA ASP A 17 -2.79 -13.34 0.04
C ASP A 17 -4.23 -13.47 -0.46
N LYS A 18 -5.20 -13.46 0.47
CA LYS A 18 -6.62 -13.47 0.13
C LYS A 18 -7.05 -12.21 -0.62
N MET A 19 -6.56 -11.03 -0.23
CA MET A 19 -6.90 -9.77 -0.92
C MET A 19 -6.33 -9.75 -2.34
N ILE A 20 -5.08 -10.18 -2.51
CA ILE A 20 -4.46 -10.29 -3.83
C ILE A 20 -5.19 -11.33 -4.69
N SER A 21 -5.68 -12.43 -4.12
CA SER A 21 -6.45 -13.44 -4.91
C SER A 21 -7.80 -12.94 -5.40
N LEU A 22 -8.31 -11.82 -4.89
CA LEU A 22 -9.55 -11.19 -5.35
C LEU A 22 -9.35 -10.25 -6.54
N ILE A 23 -8.09 -9.96 -6.94
CA ILE A 23 -7.81 -9.18 -8.14
C ILE A 23 -8.31 -9.97 -9.35
N SER A 24 -9.40 -9.50 -9.96
CA SER A 24 -10.04 -10.13 -11.12
C SER A 24 -9.53 -9.58 -12.46
N HIS A 25 -8.65 -8.58 -12.43
CA HIS A 25 -8.03 -8.00 -13.61
C HIS A 25 -6.75 -8.80 -13.94
N PRO A 26 -6.73 -9.62 -15.00
CA PRO A 26 -5.67 -10.62 -15.20
C PRO A 26 -4.33 -10.03 -15.65
N ASN A 27 -4.34 -8.89 -16.33
CA ASN A 27 -3.13 -8.25 -16.87
C ASN A 27 -3.16 -6.72 -16.67
N PRO A 28 -3.10 -6.24 -15.42
CA PRO A 28 -3.10 -4.80 -15.16
C PRO A 28 -1.80 -4.20 -15.71
N LEU A 29 -1.91 -3.08 -16.40
CA LEU A 29 -0.77 -2.30 -16.87
C LEU A 29 -0.07 -1.58 -15.72
N LEU A 30 -0.81 -1.21 -14.67
CA LEU A 30 -0.26 -0.63 -13.45
C LEU A 30 -1.03 -1.09 -12.21
N VAL A 31 -0.29 -1.61 -11.24
CA VAL A 31 -0.77 -1.90 -9.89
C VAL A 31 -0.15 -0.91 -8.91
N LEU A 32 -0.92 -0.41 -7.96
CA LEU A 32 -0.47 0.57 -6.99
C LEU A 32 -0.85 0.18 -5.56
N GLU A 33 0.13 0.20 -4.66
CA GLU A 33 -0.06 0.11 -3.21
C GLU A 33 0.13 1.48 -2.55
N PRO A 34 -0.94 2.12 -2.05
CA PRO A 34 -0.82 3.33 -1.26
C PRO A 34 -0.55 2.99 0.21
N SER A 35 0.20 3.86 0.91
CA SER A 35 0.57 3.67 2.33
C SER A 35 1.27 2.32 2.55
N SER A 36 2.26 2.02 1.72
CA SER A 36 2.84 0.68 1.62
C SER A 36 3.63 0.25 2.86
N GLY A 37 4.03 1.17 3.73
CA GLY A 37 4.82 0.89 4.93
C GLY A 37 6.02 -0.01 4.62
N THR A 38 6.09 -1.17 5.27
CA THR A 38 7.15 -2.16 5.09
C THR A 38 6.98 -3.07 3.85
N GLY A 39 5.94 -2.86 3.03
CA GLY A 39 5.77 -3.53 1.74
C GLY A 39 5.03 -4.87 1.77
N ASN A 40 4.09 -5.07 2.72
CA ASN A 40 3.37 -6.33 2.87
C ASN A 40 2.64 -6.75 1.57
N PHE A 41 1.98 -5.82 0.87
CA PHE A 41 1.39 -6.14 -0.44
C PHE A 41 2.45 -6.04 -1.53
N TYR A 42 3.30 -5.01 -1.54
CA TYR A 42 4.28 -4.71 -2.59
C TYR A 42 5.06 -5.94 -3.02
N PHE A 43 5.74 -6.61 -2.09
CA PHE A 43 6.60 -7.75 -2.42
C PHE A 43 5.83 -8.95 -2.98
N LYS A 44 4.59 -9.15 -2.55
CA LYS A 44 3.71 -10.20 -3.10
C LYS A 44 3.19 -9.79 -4.48
N LEU A 45 2.84 -8.52 -4.69
CA LEU A 45 2.36 -7.99 -5.97
C LEU A 45 3.47 -8.05 -7.04
N THR A 46 4.72 -7.70 -6.72
CA THR A 46 5.84 -7.74 -7.68
C THR A 46 6.19 -9.16 -8.13
N SER A 47 5.81 -10.18 -7.36
CA SER A 47 5.95 -11.58 -7.79
C SER A 47 4.89 -12.02 -8.81
N LYS A 48 3.79 -11.26 -8.96
CA LYS A 48 2.65 -11.59 -9.83
C LYS A 48 2.49 -10.64 -11.02
N PHE A 49 2.88 -9.38 -10.85
CA PHE A 49 2.68 -8.32 -11.83
C PHE A 49 3.98 -7.59 -12.12
N ASN A 50 4.16 -7.15 -13.36
CA ASN A 50 5.42 -6.55 -13.82
C ASN A 50 5.56 -5.07 -13.45
N ASN A 51 4.46 -4.34 -13.28
CA ASN A 51 4.49 -2.89 -13.05
C ASN A 51 3.71 -2.55 -11.78
N VAL A 52 4.44 -2.55 -10.65
CA VAL A 52 3.89 -2.28 -9.31
C VAL A 52 4.57 -1.03 -8.77
N VAL A 53 3.77 -0.07 -8.32
CA VAL A 53 4.23 1.15 -7.65
C VAL A 53 3.76 1.13 -6.21
N ALA A 54 4.65 1.51 -5.29
CA ALA A 54 4.31 1.69 -3.89
C ALA A 54 4.60 3.14 -3.47
N ILE A 55 3.71 3.71 -2.66
CA ILE A 55 3.85 5.08 -2.14
C ILE A 55 3.70 5.03 -0.62
N GLU A 56 4.63 5.65 0.08
CA GLU A 56 4.60 5.80 1.53
C GLU A 56 4.98 7.22 1.93
N ILE A 57 4.22 7.83 2.84
CA ILE A 57 4.48 9.20 3.30
C ILE A 57 5.53 9.23 4.42
N ASP A 58 5.63 8.17 5.22
CA ASP A 58 6.57 8.05 6.32
C ASP A 58 7.85 7.30 5.91
N ALA A 59 8.89 8.08 5.61
CA ALA A 59 10.21 7.57 5.26
C ALA A 59 10.85 6.65 6.32
N SER A 60 10.41 6.70 7.58
CA SER A 60 10.99 5.88 8.65
C SER A 60 10.55 4.42 8.62
N ILE A 61 9.46 4.11 7.92
CA ILE A 61 8.92 2.75 7.78
C ILE A 61 8.90 2.26 6.33
N ALA A 62 9.08 3.17 5.37
CA ALA A 62 9.03 2.87 3.96
C ALA A 62 10.07 1.81 3.58
N HIS A 63 9.63 0.79 2.84
CA HIS A 63 10.55 -0.15 2.20
C HIS A 63 11.35 0.55 1.10
N GLU A 64 12.52 0.00 0.76
CA GLU A 64 13.50 0.62 -0.15
C GLU A 64 12.98 0.95 -1.57
N ASN A 65 11.87 0.32 -1.97
CA ASN A 65 11.26 0.49 -3.30
C ASN A 65 10.05 1.44 -3.29
N ALA A 66 9.68 1.98 -2.13
CA ALA A 66 8.56 2.91 -2.04
C ALA A 66 8.98 4.31 -2.53
N ILE A 67 8.07 4.99 -3.21
CA ILE A 67 8.17 6.42 -3.48
C ILE A 67 7.77 7.15 -2.20
N ILE A 68 8.67 7.98 -1.67
CA ILE A 68 8.42 8.78 -0.47
C ILE A 68 7.63 10.04 -0.82
N ASP A 69 6.30 9.94 -0.80
CA ASP A 69 5.38 11.04 -1.09
C ASP A 69 3.99 10.74 -0.49
N SER A 70 3.10 11.74 -0.49
CA SER A 70 1.68 11.51 -0.26
C SER A 70 1.04 10.86 -1.49
N TYR A 71 0.27 9.79 -1.28
CA TYR A 71 -0.56 9.20 -2.34
C TYR A 71 -1.45 10.25 -3.04
N PHE A 72 -1.97 11.23 -2.30
CA PHE A 72 -2.81 12.30 -2.82
C PHE A 72 -2.09 13.29 -3.76
N ASN A 73 -0.75 13.33 -3.73
CA ASN A 73 0.04 14.17 -4.63
C ASN A 73 0.33 13.48 -5.98
N THR A 74 0.06 12.18 -6.08
CA THR A 74 0.48 11.41 -7.25
C THR A 74 -0.46 11.58 -8.43
N LYS A 75 0.09 11.41 -9.64
CA LYS A 75 -0.66 11.43 -10.92
C LYS A 75 -0.93 10.03 -11.47
N TYR A 76 -0.76 9.00 -10.64
CA TYR A 76 -0.96 7.63 -11.08
C TYR A 76 -2.44 7.33 -11.29
N HIS A 77 -2.75 6.63 -12.39
CA HIS A 77 -4.07 6.08 -12.69
C HIS A 77 -3.94 4.57 -12.85
N PRO A 78 -3.85 3.82 -11.74
CA PRO A 78 -3.63 2.37 -11.78
C PRO A 78 -4.90 1.61 -12.18
N ASP A 79 -4.73 0.47 -12.85
CA ASP A 79 -5.83 -0.47 -13.11
C ASP A 79 -6.26 -1.19 -11.81
N VAL A 80 -5.30 -1.37 -10.90
CA VAL A 80 -5.53 -1.97 -9.58
C VAL A 80 -4.89 -1.09 -8.52
N ASN A 81 -5.71 -0.56 -7.61
CA ASN A 81 -5.28 0.10 -6.39
C ASN A 81 -5.64 -0.77 -5.19
N ILE A 82 -4.63 -1.27 -4.46
CA ILE A 82 -4.81 -2.25 -3.40
C ILE A 82 -3.82 -2.00 -2.26
N GLY A 83 -4.28 -2.10 -1.02
CA GLY A 83 -3.45 -1.97 0.16
C GLY A 83 -4.31 -1.90 1.41
N ASN A 84 -3.69 -1.53 2.54
CA ASN A 84 -4.39 -1.26 3.78
C ASN A 84 -4.14 0.21 4.18
N PRO A 85 -5.04 1.15 3.80
CA PRO A 85 -4.86 2.55 4.11
C PRO A 85 -4.92 2.80 5.63
N PRO A 86 -4.23 3.82 6.15
CA PRO A 86 -4.23 4.15 7.57
C PRO A 86 -5.63 4.58 8.04
N TYR A 87 -6.01 4.18 9.25
CA TYR A 87 -7.24 4.65 9.88
C TYR A 87 -7.00 5.98 10.58
N SER A 88 -7.56 7.07 10.06
CA SER A 88 -7.58 8.34 10.80
C SER A 88 -8.54 8.23 12.00
N VAL A 89 -8.03 8.34 13.23
CA VAL A 89 -8.88 8.64 14.39
C VAL A 89 -9.23 10.13 14.29
N SER A 90 -10.43 10.44 13.81
CA SER A 90 -10.98 11.80 13.89
C SER A 90 -11.16 12.15 15.38
N THR A 91 -10.18 12.81 15.98
CA THR A 91 -10.44 13.57 17.20
C THR A 91 -11.33 14.74 16.80
N LYS A 92 -12.65 14.58 16.98
CA LYS A 92 -13.55 15.74 16.96
C LYS A 92 -13.00 16.74 17.97
N SER A 93 -12.61 17.92 17.48
CA SER A 93 -12.33 19.09 18.30
C SER A 93 -13.64 19.72 18.76
#